data_AF-F3FEC5-F1
#
_entry.id   AF-F3FEC5-F1
#
_cell.length_a   1.000
_cell.length_b   1.000
_cell.length_c   1.000
_cell.angle_alpha   90.00
_cell.angle_beta   90.00
_cell.angle_gamma   90.00
#
_symmetry.space_group_name_H-M   'P 1'
#
loop_
_entity.id
_entity.type
_entity.pdbx_description
1 polymer ?
#
loop_
_entity_poly.entity_id
_entity_poly.type
_entity_poly.pdbx_seq_one_letter_code
_entity_poly.pdbx_strand_id
1 'polypeptide(L)'
;PKLRADDGRNVVIRPLAYCHEKDIQAYSDLKQFPIIPCNLCGSQENLQRQVVKEMLQDWERKTPGRTESIFRALQNVQPSQLADRNLFDFSNLRIDETAASRFVNVVNI
;
A
#
# COMPACT_ATOMS: atom_id res chain seq x y z
N PRO A 1 10.40 5.67 -3.48
CA PRO A 1 11.02 4.49 -4.14
C PRO A 1 11.53 4.82 -5.55
N LYS A 2 12.52 4.06 -6.05
CA LYS A 2 12.98 4.11 -7.46
C LYS A 2 12.32 2.96 -8.23
N LEU A 3 11.75 3.26 -9.39
CA LEU A 3 11.03 2.29 -10.23
C LEU A 3 11.55 2.44 -11.66
N ARG A 4 11.80 1.33 -12.34
CA ARG A 4 12.08 1.36 -13.78
C ARG A 4 10.75 1.48 -14.51
N ALA A 5 10.66 2.39 -15.48
CA ALA A 5 9.48 2.52 -16.32
C ALA A 5 9.28 1.25 -17.16
N ASP A 6 8.03 0.97 -17.57
CA ASP A 6 7.68 -0.27 -18.28
C ASP A 6 8.43 -0.41 -19.61
N ASP A 7 8.69 0.70 -20.30
CA ASP A 7 9.50 0.74 -21.53
C ASP A 7 11.02 0.66 -21.29
N GLY A 8 11.44 0.65 -20.03
CA GLY A 8 12.83 0.55 -19.59
C GLY A 8 13.71 1.78 -19.86
N ARG A 9 13.18 2.84 -20.47
CA ARG A 9 13.98 4.01 -20.88
C ARG A 9 14.27 4.96 -19.74
N ASN A 10 13.44 4.95 -18.70
CA ASN A 10 13.52 5.90 -17.60
C ASN A 10 13.50 5.18 -16.24
N VAL A 11 14.16 5.80 -15.26
CA VAL A 11 14.00 5.47 -13.84
C VAL A 11 13.19 6.58 -13.19
N VAL A 12 12.00 6.22 -12.70
CA VAL A 12 11.10 7.11 -11.98
C VAL A 12 11.49 7.11 -10.51
N ILE A 13 11.76 8.30 -9.97
CA ILE A 13 11.94 8.49 -8.53
C ILE A 13 10.66 9.08 -7.93
N ARG A 14 10.17 8.46 -6.84
CA ARG A 14 9.01 8.95 -6.08
C ARG A 14 9.46 9.39 -4.69
N PRO A 15 9.98 10.63 -4.52
CA PRO A 15 10.48 11.12 -3.23
C PRO A 15 9.35 11.32 -2.22
N LEU A 16 8.16 11.73 -2.68
CA LEU A 16 7.01 12.02 -1.84
C LEU A 16 6.14 10.79 -1.49
N ALA A 17 6.55 9.59 -1.86
CA ALA A 17 5.75 8.38 -1.66
C ALA A 17 5.50 8.04 -0.18
N TYR A 18 6.27 8.63 0.74
CA TYR A 18 6.19 8.41 2.17
C TYR A 18 5.59 9.61 2.92
N CYS A 19 5.17 10.65 2.20
CA CYS A 19 4.62 11.87 2.78
C CYS A 19 3.08 11.78 2.76
N HIS A 20 2.42 12.21 3.83
CA HIS A 20 0.96 12.29 3.83
C HIS A 20 0.49 13.44 2.93
N GLU A 21 -0.66 13.25 2.27
CA GLU A 21 -1.25 14.26 1.39
C GLU A 21 -1.48 15.60 2.12
N LYS A 22 -1.94 15.54 3.38
CA LYS A 22 -2.13 16.72 4.23
C LYS A 22 -0.85 17.53 4.46
N ASP A 23 0.29 16.86 4.57
CA ASP A 23 1.58 17.49 4.84
C ASP A 23 2.11 18.16 3.56
N ILE A 24 1.90 17.51 2.41
CA ILE A 24 2.23 18.08 1.09
C ILE A 24 1.40 19.35 0.85
N GLN A 25 0.10 19.32 1.17
CA GLN A 25 -0.78 20.48 1.05
C GLN A 25 -0.29 21.63 1.95
N ALA A 26 -0.08 21.36 3.25
CA ALA A 26 0.39 22.37 4.20
C ALA A 26 1.74 22.97 3.78
N TYR A 27 2.67 22.15 3.27
CA TYR A 27 3.94 22.62 2.74
C TYR A 27 3.75 23.49 1.49
N SER A 28 2.85 23.09 0.60
CA SER A 28 2.54 23.84 -0.61
C SER A 28 1.92 25.21 -0.31
N ASP A 29 1.02 25.27 0.67
CA ASP A 29 0.41 26.51 1.14
C ASP A 29 1.47 27.41 1.77
N LEU A 30 2.34 26.88 2.64
CA LEU A 30 3.43 27.65 3.25
C LEU A 30 4.42 28.19 2.20
N LYS A 31 4.70 27.42 1.14
CA LYS A 31 5.59 27.83 0.04
C LYS A 31 4.89 28.65 -1.05
N GLN A 32 3.57 28.82 -0.95
CA GLN A 32 2.76 29.57 -1.91
C GLN A 32 2.95 29.06 -3.35
N PHE A 33 3.01 27.74 -3.54
CA PHE A 33 3.10 27.19 -4.89
C PHE A 33 1.78 27.39 -5.65
N PRO A 34 1.83 27.73 -6.95
CA PRO A 34 0.62 27.78 -7.76
C PRO A 34 0.03 26.37 -7.90
N ILE A 35 -1.17 26.17 -7.38
CA ILE A 35 -1.90 24.90 -7.50
C ILE A 35 -2.77 24.91 -8.76
N ILE A 36 -2.55 23.93 -9.62
CA ILE A 36 -3.35 23.70 -10.82
C ILE A 36 -4.51 22.77 -10.45
N PRO A 37 -5.78 23.18 -10.63
CA PRO A 37 -6.92 22.36 -10.22
C PRO A 37 -7.04 21.10 -11.09
N CYS A 38 -7.37 19.97 -10.46
CA CYS A 38 -7.44 18.65 -11.10
C CYS A 38 -8.67 18.47 -12.02
N ASN A 39 -9.44 19.53 -12.26
CA ASN A 39 -10.60 19.53 -13.16
C ASN A 39 -10.25 19.90 -14.62
N LEU A 40 -8.98 20.21 -14.92
CA LEU A 40 -8.54 20.69 -16.23
C LEU A 40 -8.47 19.59 -17.32
N CYS A 41 -8.38 18.32 -16.91
CA CYS A 41 -8.53 17.18 -17.82
C CYS A 41 -9.92 16.61 -17.57
N GLY A 42 -10.87 16.90 -18.47
CA GLY A 42 -12.31 16.57 -18.41
C GLY A 42 -12.65 15.49 -17.38
N SER A 43 -13.20 15.93 -16.26
CA SER A 43 -13.63 15.13 -15.11
C SER A 43 -14.38 13.89 -15.56
N GLN A 44 -13.70 12.74 -15.57
CA GLN A 44 -14.35 11.46 -15.84
C GLN A 44 -15.37 11.21 -14.73
N GLU A 45 -16.64 11.02 -15.09
CA GLU A 45 -17.74 10.81 -14.12
C GLU A 45 -17.62 9.49 -13.34
N ASN A 46 -16.73 8.59 -13.77
CA ASN A 46 -16.47 7.28 -13.14
C ASN A 46 -15.04 7.15 -12.61
N LEU A 47 -14.55 8.17 -11.91
CA LEU A 47 -13.21 8.12 -11.31
C LEU A 47 -13.19 7.14 -10.13
N GLN A 48 -12.90 5.87 -10.42
CA GLN A 48 -12.58 4.84 -9.42
C GLN A 48 -11.53 5.33 -8.41
N ARG A 49 -10.65 6.23 -8.84
CA ARG A 49 -9.68 6.89 -7.98
C ARG A 49 -10.31 7.71 -6.85
N GLN A 50 -11.40 8.43 -7.10
CA GLN A 50 -12.11 9.19 -6.06
C GLN A 50 -12.78 8.24 -5.08
N VAL A 51 -13.45 7.20 -5.57
CA VAL A 51 -14.07 6.15 -4.73
C VAL A 51 -13.04 5.49 -3.81
N VAL A 52 -11.87 5.11 -4.34
CA VAL A 52 -10.80 4.53 -3.52
C VAL A 52 -10.26 5.54 -2.50
N LYS A 53 -10.13 6.81 -2.87
CA LYS A 53 -9.69 7.87 -1.95
C LYS A 53 -10.67 8.01 -0.77
N GLU A 54 -11.96 8.06 -1.05
CA GLU A 54 -13.02 8.12 -0.02
C GLU A 54 -12.99 6.89 0.88
N MET A 55 -12.86 5.69 0.31
CA MET A 55 -12.75 4.44 1.08
C MET A 55 -11.55 4.46 2.05
N LEU A 56 -10.39 4.94 1.59
CA LEU A 56 -9.20 5.07 2.45
C LEU A 56 -9.40 6.10 3.55
N GLN A 57 -10.01 7.25 3.24
CA GLN A 57 -10.32 8.29 4.23
C GLN A 57 -11.31 7.79 5.29
N ASP A 58 -12.32 7.00 4.88
CA ASP A 58 -13.28 6.38 5.78
C ASP A 58 -12.61 5.39 6.73
N TRP A 59 -11.72 4.55 6.21
CA TRP A 59 -10.95 3.61 7.01
C TRP A 59 -10.03 4.30 8.00
N GLU A 60 -9.39 5.39 7.59
CA GLU A 60 -8.53 6.20 8.46
C GLU A 60 -9.34 6.85 9.59
N ARG A 61 -10.53 7.38 9.29
CA ARG A 61 -11.44 7.95 10.30
C ARG A 61 -11.93 6.91 11.30
N LYS A 62 -12.26 5.70 10.84
CA LYS A 62 -12.75 4.60 11.70
C LYS A 62 -11.63 3.93 12.50
N THR A 63 -10.42 3.89 11.95
CA THR A 63 -9.27 3.21 12.55
C THR A 63 -8.00 3.99 12.17
N PRO A 64 -7.59 4.96 13.00
CA PRO A 64 -6.37 5.73 12.76
C PRO A 64 -5.14 4.81 12.64
N GLY A 65 -4.28 5.06 11.66
CA GLY A 65 -3.11 4.22 11.37
C GLY A 65 -3.36 3.10 10.35
N ARG A 66 -4.60 2.93 9.88
CA ARG A 66 -4.97 1.84 8.96
C ARG A 66 -4.37 2.04 7.58
N THR A 67 -4.34 3.28 7.08
CA THR A 67 -3.77 3.58 5.76
C THR A 67 -2.27 3.32 5.74
N GLU A 68 -1.55 3.66 6.81
CA GLU A 68 -0.12 3.41 7.00
C GLU A 68 0.16 1.92 7.12
N SER A 69 -0.72 1.18 7.81
CA SER A 69 -0.62 -0.28 7.90
C SER A 69 -0.77 -0.95 6.54
N ILE A 70 -1.74 -0.49 5.73
CA ILE A 70 -1.91 -0.94 4.33
C ILE A 70 -0.65 -0.61 3.52
N PHE A 71 -0.13 0.62 3.63
CA PHE A 71 1.07 1.03 2.93
C PHE A 71 2.29 0.17 3.31
N ARG A 72 2.49 -0.12 4.60
CA ARG A 72 3.55 -1.03 5.08
C ARG A 72 3.39 -2.45 4.58
N ALA A 73 2.15 -2.95 4.48
CA ALA A 73 1.87 -4.28 3.93
C ALA A 73 2.28 -4.39 2.45
N LEU A 74 2.06 -3.33 1.66
CA LEU A 74 2.50 -3.28 0.25
C LEU A 74 4.04 -3.32 0.09
N GLN A 75 4.80 -2.98 1.13
CA GLN A 75 6.26 -3.06 1.11
C GLN A 75 6.81 -4.43 1.55
N ASN A 76 5.99 -5.23 2.23
CA ASN A 76 6.39 -6.52 2.83
C ASN A 76 5.45 -7.63 2.37
N VAL A 77 5.42 -7.87 1.06
CA VAL A 77 4.52 -8.85 0.43
C VAL A 77 5.10 -10.26 0.56
N GLN A 78 4.33 -11.17 1.15
CA GLN A 78 4.65 -12.61 1.18
C GLN A 78 3.77 -13.35 0.16
N PRO A 79 4.34 -13.93 -0.92
CA PRO A 79 3.54 -14.62 -1.95
C PRO A 79 2.60 -15.70 -1.42
N SER A 80 2.98 -16.42 -0.36
CA SER A 80 2.13 -17.43 0.28
C SER A 80 0.87 -16.87 0.93
N GLN A 81 0.82 -15.58 1.24
CA GLN A 81 -0.35 -14.88 1.77
C GLN A 81 -1.21 -14.26 0.66
N LEU A 82 -0.72 -14.26 -0.58
CA LEU A 82 -1.47 -13.82 -1.74
C LEU A 82 -2.14 -15.02 -2.40
N ALA A 83 -3.39 -14.88 -2.82
CA ALA A 83 -4.13 -15.97 -3.49
C ALA A 83 -3.69 -16.21 -4.96
N ASP A 84 -2.42 -15.99 -5.30
CA ASP A 84 -1.89 -16.10 -6.65
C ASP A 84 -1.08 -17.39 -6.83
N ARG A 85 -1.65 -18.34 -7.57
CA ARG A 85 -1.06 -19.66 -7.84
C ARG A 85 0.16 -19.62 -8.77
N ASN A 86 0.36 -18.52 -9.51
CA ASN A 86 1.55 -18.35 -10.34
C ASN A 86 2.75 -17.89 -9.51
N LEU A 87 2.50 -17.19 -8.40
CA LEU A 87 3.54 -16.68 -7.51
C LEU A 87 3.86 -17.64 -6.36
N PHE A 88 2.94 -18.54 -6.00
CA PHE A 88 3.16 -19.52 -4.94
C PHE A 88 2.48 -20.86 -5.25
N ASP A 89 3.22 -21.96 -5.13
CA ASP A 89 2.73 -23.31 -5.40
C ASP A 89 1.92 -23.85 -4.22
N PHE A 90 0.64 -23.46 -4.18
CA PHE A 90 -0.30 -23.98 -3.19
C PHE A 90 -0.61 -25.47 -3.37
N SER A 91 -0.41 -26.03 -4.56
CA SER A 91 -0.78 -27.43 -4.86
C SER A 91 0.18 -28.44 -4.24
N ASN A 92 1.46 -28.10 -4.12
CA ASN A 92 2.47 -28.98 -3.54
C ASN A 92 2.83 -28.64 -2.08
N LEU A 93 2.02 -27.83 -1.39
CA LEU A 93 2.16 -27.59 0.05
C LEU A 93 2.06 -28.91 0.82
N ARG A 94 3.10 -29.25 1.59
CA ARG A 94 3.14 -30.41 2.47
C ARG A 94 3.35 -29.97 3.91
N ILE A 95 2.83 -30.76 4.83
CA ILE A 95 3.13 -30.61 6.26
C ILE A 95 4.60 -30.96 6.44
N ASP A 96 5.35 -30.06 7.08
CA ASP A 96 6.70 -30.36 7.55
C ASP A 96 6.59 -31.10 8.89
N GLU A 97 6.74 -32.42 8.84
CA GLU A 97 6.69 -33.29 10.03
C GLU A 97 7.90 -33.10 10.96
N THR A 98 8.94 -32.41 10.50
CA THR A 98 10.13 -32.09 11.31
C THR A 98 10.07 -30.69 11.93
N ALA A 99 9.06 -29.90 11.59
CA ALA A 99 8.89 -28.56 12.12
C ALA A 99 8.70 -28.60 13.64
N ALA A 100 9.52 -27.83 14.36
CA ALA A 100 9.44 -27.72 15.80
C ALA A 100 8.03 -27.26 16.22
N SER A 101 7.41 -28.03 17.11
CA SER A 101 6.07 -27.76 17.61
C SER A 101 6.05 -26.41 18.35
N ARG A 102 5.20 -25.49 17.90
CA ARG A 102 5.02 -24.16 18.51
C ARG A 102 4.12 -24.17 19.75
N PHE A 103 3.70 -25.35 20.23
CA PHE A 103 3.06 -25.43 21.53
C PHE A 103 4.08 -25.04 22.60
N VAL A 104 4.04 -23.78 23.00
CA VAL A 104 4.51 -23.40 24.33
C VAL A 104 3.72 -24.27 25.29
N ASN A 105 4.40 -25.12 26.05
CA ASN A 105 3.81 -25.84 27.18
C ASN A 105 3.34 -24.79 28.20
N VAL A 106 2.18 -24.19 27.97
CA VAL A 106 1.45 -23.39 28.96
C VAL A 106 0.61 -24.36 29.78
N VAL A 107 1.29 -25.29 30.43
CA VAL A 107 0.77 -25.92 31.64
C VAL A 107 1.72 -25.45 32.72
N ASN A 108 1.38 -24.28 33.25
CA ASN A 108 2.09 -23.61 34.32
C ASN A 108 1.38 -23.99 35.64
N ILE A 109 2.14 -23.93 36.75
CA ILE A 109 1.72 -24.03 38.18
C ILE A 109 1.87 -25.42 38.80
#